data_AF-A0A538QCA2-F1
#
_entry.id   AF-A0A538QCA2-F1
#
_cell.length_a   1.000
_cell.length_b   1.000
_cell.length_c   1.000
_cell.angle_alpha   90.00
_cell.angle_beta   90.00
_cell.angle_gamma   90.00
#
_symmetry.space_group_name_H-M   'P 1'
#
loop_
_entity.id
_entity.type
_entity.pdbx_description
1 polymer ?
#
loop_
_entity_poly.entity_id
_entity_poly.type
_entity_poly.pdbx_seq_one_letter_code
_entity_poly.pdbx_strand_id
1 'polypeptide(L)'
;MEAVAPTTIDRTRLLPRSGIGVDGAWLVIAPPGNPIIRLDARLLDRVELIGRSPTGPLVASGLATAGVAAAALSIVPGGVFACAGLAYLAHERFSEARRRSRSRDLLLALGDLEVALHVADGPEAAKGVAEQLAPYTRDAPITRPEVYEDAKRRMRAQAEGKGEVSARRELEHALLVGADVVHLRGDYLQVGQVAFRISEVREYALRGANLPLTGGRLLQAAMGLLVVAAEERAASGEDVAVLSKRIADYEAWSGHTAGR
;
A
#
# COMPACT_ATOMS: atom_id res chain seq x y z
N MET A 1 4.43 29.02 -6.56
CA MET A 1 4.95 27.64 -6.53
C MET A 1 5.93 27.58 -5.38
N GLU A 2 5.47 27.13 -4.21
CA GLU A 2 6.36 26.94 -3.07
C GLU A 2 7.17 25.68 -3.38
N ALA A 3 8.46 25.84 -3.66
CA ALA A 3 9.33 24.72 -3.92
C ALA A 3 9.40 23.87 -2.64
N VAL A 4 8.86 22.66 -2.69
CA VAL A 4 9.12 21.65 -1.66
C VAL A 4 10.63 21.45 -1.66
N ALA A 5 11.32 22.06 -0.69
CA ALA A 5 12.76 21.95 -0.55
C ALA A 5 13.10 20.45 -0.52
N PRO A 6 14.12 19.99 -1.27
CA PRO A 6 14.52 18.59 -1.22
C PRO A 6 14.94 18.31 0.23
N THR A 7 14.06 17.63 0.97
CA THR A 7 14.39 17.14 2.30
C THR A 7 15.56 16.19 2.08
N THR A 8 16.74 16.56 2.56
CA THR A 8 17.95 15.75 2.42
C THR A 8 17.71 14.46 3.21
N ILE A 9 17.21 13.42 2.53
CA ILE A 9 16.95 12.14 3.16
C ILE A 9 18.30 11.56 3.56
N ASP A 10 18.45 11.35 4.87
CA ASP A 10 19.60 10.68 5.42
C ASP A 10 19.58 9.20 5.01
N ARG A 11 20.39 8.87 4.00
CA ARG A 11 20.50 7.51 3.45
C ARG A 11 20.94 6.48 4.50
N THR A 12 21.51 6.91 5.62
CA THR A 12 21.88 6.01 6.73
C THR A 12 20.66 5.43 7.45
N ARG A 13 19.48 6.05 7.29
CA ARG A 13 18.20 5.55 7.82
C ARG A 13 17.51 4.54 6.90
N LEU A 14 18.04 4.33 5.70
CA LEU A 14 17.52 3.35 4.76
C LEU A 14 18.11 1.98 5.06
N LEU A 15 17.34 0.94 4.76
CA LEU A 15 17.78 -0.44 4.87
C LEU A 15 18.99 -0.67 3.94
N PRO A 16 20.10 -1.23 4.45
CA PRO A 16 21.39 -1.18 3.77
C PRO A 16 21.43 -1.97 2.46
N ARG A 17 20.64 -3.04 2.31
CA ARG A 17 20.64 -3.87 1.10
C ARG A 17 19.57 -3.45 0.10
N SER A 18 18.42 -2.99 0.58
CA SER A 18 17.26 -2.64 -0.25
C SER A 18 17.23 -1.17 -0.66
N GLY A 19 17.88 -0.29 0.13
CA GLY A 19 17.72 1.15 0.01
C GLY A 19 16.30 1.64 0.32
N ILE A 20 15.51 0.85 1.05
CA ILE A 20 14.11 1.15 1.39
C ILE A 20 14.05 1.69 2.83
N GLY A 21 13.21 2.68 3.10
CA GLY A 21 12.97 3.18 4.44
C GLY A 21 11.67 3.96 4.54
N VAL A 22 11.42 4.51 5.73
CA VAL A 22 10.22 5.29 6.05
C VAL A 22 10.62 6.64 6.60
N ASP A 23 9.96 7.69 6.14
CA ASP A 23 10.08 9.05 6.66
C ASP A 23 8.67 9.63 6.89
N GLY A 24 8.16 9.48 8.12
CA GLY A 24 6.77 9.79 8.44
C GLY A 24 5.79 8.97 7.61
N ALA A 25 4.93 9.64 6.83
CA ALA A 25 3.99 8.99 5.91
C ALA A 25 4.64 8.54 4.59
N TRP A 26 5.92 8.82 4.35
CA TRP A 26 6.58 8.53 3.08
C TRP A 26 7.30 7.19 3.11
N LEU A 27 6.97 6.34 2.15
CA LEU A 27 7.84 5.25 1.72
C LEU A 27 8.97 5.83 0.87
N VAL A 28 10.20 5.57 1.26
CA VAL A 28 11.40 6.05 0.57
C VAL A 28 12.14 4.87 -0.04
N ILE A 29 12.49 4.97 -1.31
CA ILE A 29 13.22 3.94 -2.06
C ILE A 29 14.41 4.61 -2.73
N ALA A 30 15.62 4.13 -2.49
CA ALA A 30 16.85 4.63 -3.08
C ALA A 30 17.55 3.51 -3.88
N PRO A 31 17.08 3.21 -5.11
CA PRO A 31 17.71 2.20 -5.93
C PRO A 31 19.14 2.63 -6.31
N PRO A 32 20.10 1.68 -6.43
CA PRO A 32 21.44 2.01 -6.88
C PRO A 32 21.40 2.59 -8.31
N GLY A 33 22.08 3.72 -8.52
CA GLY A 33 22.14 4.40 -9.82
C GLY A 33 20.88 5.19 -10.22
N ASN A 34 19.86 5.22 -9.35
CA ASN A 34 18.60 5.94 -9.60
C ASN A 34 18.40 7.04 -8.53
N PRO A 35 17.71 8.16 -8.81
CA PRO A 35 17.29 9.08 -7.76
C PRO A 35 16.37 8.40 -6.73
N ILE A 36 16.25 9.05 -5.57
CA ILE A 36 15.35 8.61 -4.50
C ILE A 36 13.91 8.75 -4.98
N ILE A 37 13.15 7.67 -4.87
CA ILE A 37 11.72 7.64 -5.12
C ILE A 37 11.01 7.78 -3.77
N ARG A 38 10.02 8.68 -3.69
CA ARG A 38 9.19 8.88 -2.50
C ARG A 38 7.73 8.63 -2.86
N LEU A 39 7.06 7.76 -2.12
CA LEU A 39 5.63 7.47 -2.26
C LEU A 39 4.92 7.81 -0.95
N ASP A 40 3.86 8.60 -1.01
CA ASP A 40 3.03 8.91 0.14
C ASP A 40 2.11 7.72 0.45
N ALA A 41 2.23 7.14 1.65
CA ALA A 41 1.39 6.01 2.06
C ALA A 41 -0.09 6.37 2.23
N ARG A 42 -0.43 7.67 2.33
CA ARG A 42 -1.82 8.14 2.38
C ARG A 42 -2.56 7.94 1.06
N LEU A 43 -1.82 7.76 -0.04
CA LEU A 43 -2.37 7.39 -1.34
C LEU A 43 -2.81 5.92 -1.37
N LEU A 44 -2.21 5.06 -0.54
CA LEU A 44 -2.45 3.62 -0.53
C LEU A 44 -3.63 3.25 0.37
N ASP A 45 -4.32 2.19 -0.02
CA ASP A 45 -5.37 1.60 0.81
C ASP A 45 -4.76 0.79 1.95
N ARG A 46 -3.72 0.00 1.64
CA ARG A 46 -2.99 -0.83 2.61
C ARG A 46 -1.54 -1.04 2.19
N VAL A 47 -0.70 -1.29 3.19
CA VAL A 47 0.70 -1.73 3.02
C VAL A 47 0.89 -2.97 3.91
N GLU A 48 1.15 -4.10 3.28
CA GLU A 48 1.22 -5.38 3.97
C GLU A 48 2.39 -6.24 3.48
N LEU A 49 2.64 -7.37 4.14
CA LEU A 49 3.57 -8.37 3.61
C LEU A 49 2.83 -9.25 2.60
N ILE A 50 3.48 -9.62 1.49
CA ILE A 50 2.89 -10.56 0.52
C ILE A 50 2.44 -11.83 1.27
N GLY A 51 1.15 -12.12 1.20
CA GLY A 51 0.48 -13.22 1.90
C GLY A 51 -0.32 -12.85 3.16
N ARG A 52 -0.48 -11.56 3.50
CA ARG A 52 -1.39 -11.06 4.55
C ARG A 52 -2.66 -10.34 4.03
N SER A 53 -2.91 -10.29 2.72
CA SER A 53 -4.07 -9.55 2.19
C SER A 53 -5.43 -10.05 2.73
N PRO A 54 -6.33 -9.13 3.11
CA PRO A 54 -7.63 -9.45 3.71
C PRO A 54 -8.66 -9.99 2.70
N THR A 55 -8.29 -10.25 1.45
CA THR A 55 -9.11 -11.05 0.52
C THR A 55 -8.96 -12.57 0.75
N GLY A 56 -8.05 -13.01 1.64
CA GLY A 56 -7.88 -14.41 2.08
C GLY A 56 -8.55 -14.91 3.38
N PRO A 57 -8.96 -14.11 4.39
CA PRO A 57 -9.42 -14.62 5.68
C PRO A 57 -10.89 -15.07 5.73
N LEU A 58 -11.71 -14.83 4.69
CA LEU A 58 -13.07 -15.39 4.62
C LEU A 58 -13.09 -16.94 4.58
N VAL A 59 -11.93 -17.59 4.44
CA VAL A 59 -11.78 -19.05 4.48
C VAL A 59 -11.35 -19.58 5.88
N ALA A 60 -10.94 -18.70 6.80
CA ALA A 60 -10.34 -19.11 8.08
C ALA A 60 -11.37 -19.64 9.11
N SER A 61 -12.65 -19.29 8.99
CA SER A 61 -13.71 -19.75 9.89
C SER A 61 -14.04 -21.25 9.76
N GLY A 62 -13.58 -21.92 8.71
CA GLY A 62 -13.85 -23.35 8.45
C GLY A 62 -12.90 -24.34 9.12
N LEU A 63 -11.81 -23.89 9.76
CA LEU A 63 -10.80 -24.81 10.32
C LEU A 63 -11.14 -25.34 11.72
N ALA A 64 -11.89 -24.59 12.53
CA ALA A 64 -12.32 -25.08 13.84
C ALA A 64 -13.39 -26.19 13.72
N THR A 65 -14.20 -26.17 12.65
CA THR A 65 -15.21 -27.20 12.36
C THR A 65 -14.60 -28.45 11.70
N ALA A 66 -13.48 -28.32 10.97
CA ALA A 66 -12.83 -29.43 10.29
C ALA A 66 -12.11 -30.43 11.23
N GLY A 67 -11.54 -29.96 12.35
CA GLY A 67 -10.83 -30.82 13.29
C GLY A 67 -11.72 -31.85 14.01
N VAL A 68 -12.98 -31.48 14.28
CA VAL A 68 -13.96 -32.37 14.91
C VAL A 68 -14.51 -33.39 13.90
N ALA A 69 -14.67 -32.99 12.63
CA ALA A 69 -15.16 -33.88 11.56
C ALA A 69 -14.13 -34.97 11.17
N ALA A 70 -12.84 -34.66 11.19
CA ALA A 70 -11.78 -35.60 10.83
C ALA A 70 -11.65 -36.78 11.82
N ALA A 71 -11.88 -36.54 13.11
CA ALA A 71 -11.87 -37.60 14.14
C ALA A 71 -13.11 -38.51 14.04
N ALA A 72 -14.25 -38.00 13.56
CA ALA A 72 -15.46 -38.79 13.36
C ALA A 72 -15.40 -39.65 12.07
N LEU A 73 -14.73 -39.17 11.02
CA LEU A 73 -14.64 -39.85 9.73
C LEU A 73 -13.59 -40.97 9.68
N SER A 74 -12.62 -41.01 10.59
CA SER A 74 -11.54 -42.03 10.58
C SER A 74 -11.98 -43.45 10.95
N ILE A 75 -13.24 -43.63 11.37
CA ILE A 75 -13.82 -44.93 11.78
C ILE A 75 -14.51 -45.63 10.58
N VAL A 76 -14.77 -44.92 9.48
CA VAL A 76 -15.45 -45.46 8.30
C VAL A 76 -14.44 -45.94 7.24
N PRO A 77 -14.65 -47.10 6.58
CA PRO A 77 -13.83 -47.52 5.44
C PRO A 77 -13.87 -46.45 4.33
N GLY A 78 -12.74 -45.80 4.07
CA GLY A 78 -12.62 -44.63 3.17
C GLY A 78 -12.23 -43.32 3.88
N GLY A 79 -12.35 -43.25 5.20
CA GLY A 79 -12.00 -42.08 6.02
C GLY A 79 -10.53 -41.67 5.98
N VAL A 80 -9.62 -42.64 5.76
CA VAL A 80 -8.18 -42.40 5.64
C VAL A 80 -7.85 -41.48 4.45
N PHE A 81 -8.59 -41.57 3.34
CA PHE A 81 -8.41 -40.69 2.18
C PHE A 81 -8.95 -39.28 2.44
N ALA A 82 -10.04 -39.14 3.19
CA ALA A 82 -10.55 -37.83 3.62
C ALA A 82 -9.58 -37.14 4.61
N CYS A 83 -9.01 -37.90 5.55
CA CYS A 83 -7.99 -37.39 6.47
C CYS A 83 -6.69 -37.01 5.74
N ALA A 84 -6.27 -37.78 4.73
CA ALA A 84 -5.11 -37.44 3.90
C ALA A 84 -5.32 -36.17 3.07
N GLY A 85 -6.52 -35.96 2.52
CA GLY A 85 -6.88 -34.74 1.79
C GLY A 85 -6.91 -33.50 2.69
N LEU A 86 -7.45 -33.62 3.92
CA LEU A 86 -7.43 -32.54 4.92
C LEU A 86 -6.01 -32.28 5.46
N ALA A 87 -5.19 -33.33 5.64
CA ALA A 87 -3.79 -33.19 6.03
C ALA A 87 -2.94 -32.55 4.92
N TYR A 88 -3.22 -32.85 3.65
CA TYR A 88 -2.59 -32.19 2.50
C TYR A 88 -2.97 -30.71 2.41
N LEU A 89 -4.25 -30.37 2.56
CA LEU A 89 -4.70 -28.98 2.65
C LEU A 89 -4.10 -28.25 3.86
N ALA A 90 -4.03 -28.89 5.03
CA ALA A 90 -3.37 -28.33 6.20
C ALA A 90 -1.86 -28.14 5.97
N HIS A 91 -1.20 -29.07 5.27
CA HIS A 91 0.21 -28.99 4.92
C HIS A 91 0.49 -27.88 3.91
N GLU A 92 -0.31 -27.74 2.86
CA GLU A 92 -0.22 -26.61 1.92
C GLU A 92 -0.42 -25.28 2.66
N ARG A 93 -1.42 -25.17 3.53
CA ARG A 93 -1.67 -23.96 4.33
C ARG A 93 -0.58 -23.66 5.35
N PHE A 94 0.04 -24.67 5.96
CA PHE A 94 1.17 -24.49 6.88
C PHE A 94 2.45 -24.12 6.12
N SER A 95 2.64 -24.66 4.91
CA SER A 95 3.74 -24.30 4.01
C SER A 95 3.57 -22.89 3.45
N GLU A 96 2.34 -22.47 3.13
CA GLU A 96 1.96 -21.09 2.82
C GLU A 96 2.19 -20.19 4.01
N ALA A 97 1.77 -20.57 5.23
CA ALA A 97 2.06 -19.81 6.46
C ALA A 97 3.57 -19.66 6.72
N ARG A 98 4.37 -20.68 6.38
CA ARG A 98 5.83 -20.62 6.42
C ARG A 98 6.42 -19.71 5.33
N ARG A 99 5.85 -19.70 4.12
CA ARG A 99 6.21 -18.76 3.04
C ARG A 99 5.79 -17.32 3.42
N ARG A 100 4.64 -17.13 4.07
CA ARG A 100 4.11 -15.87 4.64
C ARG A 100 5.04 -15.28 5.70
N SER A 101 5.63 -16.11 6.56
CA SER A 101 6.64 -15.69 7.55
C SER A 101 8.01 -15.35 6.93
N ARG A 102 8.28 -15.78 5.70
CA ARG A 102 9.55 -15.58 5.00
C ARG A 102 9.45 -14.57 3.86
N SER A 103 8.28 -13.97 3.64
CA SER A 103 8.06 -13.04 2.56
C SER A 103 8.95 -11.82 2.75
N ARG A 104 9.81 -11.58 1.76
CA ARG A 104 10.69 -10.42 1.70
C ARG A 104 10.01 -9.24 1.03
N ASP A 105 8.75 -9.40 0.63
CA ASP A 105 8.11 -8.49 -0.29
C ASP A 105 6.98 -7.73 0.42
N LEU A 106 6.97 -6.42 0.23
CA LEU A 106 5.91 -5.50 0.60
C LEU A 106 4.86 -5.49 -0.51
N LEU A 107 3.59 -5.55 -0.14
CA LEU A 107 2.45 -5.38 -1.01
C LEU A 107 1.86 -4.00 -0.76
N LEU A 108 1.95 -3.13 -1.77
CA LEU A 108 1.33 -1.82 -1.78
C LEU A 108 0.01 -1.96 -2.54
N ALA A 109 -1.13 -1.78 -1.88
CA ALA A 109 -2.42 -1.94 -2.55
C ALA A 109 -3.22 -0.65 -2.61
N LEU A 110 -3.90 -0.47 -3.74
CA LEU A 110 -4.77 0.65 -4.04
C LEU A 110 -5.88 0.17 -4.99
N GLY A 111 -7.10 0.09 -4.48
CA GLY A 111 -8.23 -0.56 -5.16
C GLY A 111 -7.88 -2.00 -5.54
N ASP A 112 -8.02 -2.30 -6.82
CA ASP A 112 -7.67 -3.59 -7.43
C ASP A 112 -6.20 -3.70 -7.84
N LEU A 113 -5.43 -2.62 -7.72
CA LEU A 113 -4.01 -2.61 -8.08
C LEU A 113 -3.17 -3.01 -6.87
N GLU A 114 -2.39 -4.08 -7.02
CA GLU A 114 -1.43 -4.53 -6.02
C GLU A 114 -0.01 -4.52 -6.61
N VAL A 115 0.92 -3.82 -5.94
CA VAL A 115 2.31 -3.68 -6.36
C VAL A 115 3.23 -4.32 -5.33
N ALA A 116 3.98 -5.33 -5.78
CA ALA A 116 4.99 -6.00 -4.99
C ALA A 116 6.32 -5.24 -5.01
N LEU A 117 6.89 -4.97 -3.84
CA LEU A 117 8.20 -4.35 -3.65
C LEU A 117 9.11 -5.27 -2.84
N HIS A 118 10.23 -5.69 -3.44
CA HIS A 118 11.18 -6.59 -2.80
C HIS A 118 12.08 -5.88 -1.78
N VAL A 119 12.17 -6.42 -0.55
CA VAL A 119 13.05 -5.96 0.52
C VAL A 119 14.16 -6.99 0.76
N ALA A 120 15.33 -6.72 0.19
CA ALA A 120 16.52 -7.59 0.26
C ALA A 120 17.07 -7.78 1.68
N ASP A 121 16.73 -6.89 2.63
CA ASP A 121 17.15 -6.96 4.04
C ASP A 121 16.39 -8.02 4.85
N GLY A 122 15.32 -8.59 4.29
CA GLY A 122 14.62 -9.74 4.87
C GLY A 122 13.22 -9.42 5.38
N PRO A 123 12.49 -10.47 5.83
CA PRO A 123 11.08 -10.37 6.19
C PRO A 123 10.81 -9.46 7.40
N GLU A 124 11.68 -9.45 8.41
CA GLU A 124 11.52 -8.58 9.59
C GLU A 124 11.69 -7.10 9.23
N ALA A 125 12.60 -6.79 8.30
CA ALA A 125 12.79 -5.43 7.80
C ALA A 125 11.56 -4.97 7.00
N ALA A 126 11.04 -5.82 6.11
CA ALA A 126 9.80 -5.57 5.39
C ALA A 126 8.64 -5.35 6.37
N LYS A 127 8.51 -6.20 7.40
CA LYS A 127 7.49 -6.08 8.44
C LYS A 127 7.58 -4.74 9.17
N GLY A 128 8.77 -4.33 9.57
CA GLY A 128 9.00 -3.06 10.24
C GLY A 128 8.61 -1.86 9.37
N VAL A 129 8.87 -1.91 8.07
CA VAL A 129 8.42 -0.88 7.11
C VAL A 129 6.90 -0.84 7.01
N ALA A 130 6.25 -2.02 6.86
CA ALA A 130 4.79 -2.10 6.78
C ALA A 130 4.11 -1.58 8.04
N GLU A 131 4.59 -1.97 9.24
CA GLU A 131 4.03 -1.54 10.52
C GLU A 131 4.18 -0.03 10.76
N GLN A 132 5.27 0.58 10.26
CA GLN A 132 5.46 2.03 10.34
C GLN A 132 4.54 2.81 9.41
N LEU A 133 4.29 2.28 8.20
CA LEU A 133 3.46 2.94 7.19
C LEU A 133 1.97 2.68 7.37
N ALA A 134 1.58 1.52 7.91
CA ALA A 134 0.19 1.10 8.04
C ALA A 134 -0.73 2.17 8.65
N PRO A 135 -0.36 2.90 9.73
CA PRO A 135 -1.23 3.94 10.31
C PRO A 135 -1.59 5.08 9.35
N TYR A 136 -0.78 5.33 8.32
CA TYR A 136 -1.01 6.40 7.34
C TYR A 136 -1.85 5.93 6.15
N THR A 137 -2.01 4.62 5.95
CA THR A 137 -2.83 4.06 4.87
C THR A 137 -4.32 4.31 5.11
N ARG A 138 -5.12 4.19 4.07
CA ARG A 138 -6.55 4.53 4.12
C ARG A 138 -7.38 3.51 4.90
N ASP A 139 -7.10 2.22 4.79
CA ASP A 139 -7.90 1.17 5.46
C ASP A 139 -7.58 1.05 6.95
N ALA A 140 -6.43 1.57 7.38
CA ALA A 140 -6.04 1.49 8.78
C ALA A 140 -6.92 2.39 9.68
N PRO A 141 -7.30 1.91 10.88
CA PRO A 141 -7.91 2.77 11.87
C PRO A 141 -6.92 3.90 12.24
N ILE A 142 -7.46 5.10 12.47
CA ILE A 142 -6.65 6.21 12.96
C ILE A 142 -6.19 5.83 14.37
N THR A 143 -4.89 5.75 14.58
CA THR A 143 -4.28 5.40 15.87
C THR A 143 -3.32 6.48 16.36
N ARG A 144 -2.99 7.46 15.51
CA ARG A 144 -2.03 8.53 15.81
C ARG A 144 -2.71 9.91 15.73
N PRO A 145 -2.42 10.84 16.66
CA PRO A 145 -2.98 12.18 16.64
C PRO A 145 -2.67 12.96 15.35
N GLU A 146 -1.46 12.81 14.81
CA GLU A 146 -1.04 13.45 13.56
C GLU A 146 -1.90 13.02 12.36
N VAL A 147 -2.31 11.75 12.30
CA VAL A 147 -3.19 11.22 11.24
C VAL A 147 -4.60 11.76 11.40
N TYR A 148 -5.07 11.92 12.63
CA TYR A 148 -6.36 12.53 12.93
C TYR A 148 -6.43 14.01 12.52
N GLU A 149 -5.41 14.80 12.87
CA GLU A 149 -5.36 16.22 12.49
C GLU A 149 -5.26 16.39 10.96
N ASP A 150 -4.50 15.52 10.29
CA ASP A 150 -4.44 15.45 8.83
C ASP A 150 -5.81 15.16 8.21
N ALA A 151 -6.51 14.15 8.74
CA ALA A 151 -7.85 13.77 8.31
C ALA A 151 -8.86 14.91 8.53
N LYS A 152 -8.82 15.59 9.69
CA LYS A 152 -9.67 16.75 9.96
C LYS A 152 -9.37 17.93 9.04
N ARG A 153 -8.10 18.20 8.75
CA ARG A 153 -7.71 19.27 7.80
C ARG A 153 -8.32 19.01 6.42
N ARG A 154 -8.23 17.77 5.93
CA ARG A 154 -8.82 17.35 4.65
C ARG A 154 -10.34 17.45 4.64
N MET A 155 -11.02 17.03 5.71
CA MET A 155 -12.47 17.18 5.84
C MET A 155 -12.92 18.64 5.88
N ARG A 156 -12.17 19.52 6.55
CA ARG A 156 -12.46 20.97 6.54
C ARG A 156 -12.29 21.56 5.14
N ALA A 157 -11.23 21.20 4.42
CA ALA A 157 -11.04 21.63 3.04
C ALA A 157 -12.22 21.21 2.14
N GLN A 158 -12.75 20.00 2.35
CA GLN A 158 -13.96 19.53 1.65
C GLN A 158 -15.19 20.36 2.02
N ALA A 159 -15.41 20.65 3.30
CA ALA A 159 -16.53 21.48 3.76
C ALA A 159 -16.46 22.92 3.23
N GLU A 160 -15.27 23.46 2.99
CA GLU A 160 -15.03 24.78 2.39
C GLU A 160 -15.15 24.78 0.85
N GLY A 161 -15.50 23.66 0.22
CA GLY A 161 -15.55 23.54 -1.24
C GLY A 161 -14.18 23.55 -1.92
N LYS A 162 -13.09 23.47 -1.14
CA LYS A 162 -11.70 23.42 -1.62
C LYS A 162 -11.13 22.00 -1.68
N GLY A 163 -11.92 21.00 -1.32
CA GLY A 163 -11.41 19.65 -1.12
C GLY A 163 -10.92 19.00 -2.40
N GLU A 164 -11.59 19.21 -3.54
CA GLU A 164 -11.13 18.69 -4.84
C GLU A 164 -9.76 19.28 -5.24
N VAL A 165 -9.60 20.60 -5.11
CA VAL A 165 -8.32 21.29 -5.39
C VAL A 165 -7.23 20.84 -4.43
N SER A 166 -7.55 20.67 -3.15
CA SER A 166 -6.61 20.19 -2.13
C SER A 166 -6.19 18.75 -2.39
N ALA A 167 -7.14 17.87 -2.68
CA ALA A 167 -6.90 16.45 -2.98
C ALA A 167 -6.02 16.31 -4.22
N ARG A 168 -6.32 17.08 -5.28
CA ARG A 168 -5.50 17.11 -6.49
C ARG A 168 -4.06 17.55 -6.22
N ARG A 169 -3.86 18.60 -5.42
CA ARG A 169 -2.51 19.04 -5.03
C ARG A 169 -1.75 17.99 -4.22
N GLU A 170 -2.46 17.27 -3.35
CA GLU A 170 -1.86 16.17 -2.58
C GLU A 170 -1.50 14.98 -3.48
N LEU A 171 -2.37 14.62 -4.43
CA LEU A 171 -2.10 13.59 -5.44
C LEU A 171 -0.92 13.93 -6.34
N GLU A 172 -0.83 15.19 -6.79
CA GLU A 172 0.31 15.66 -7.57
C GLU A 172 1.62 15.36 -6.84
N HIS A 173 1.69 15.57 -5.53
CA HIS A 173 2.92 15.32 -4.77
C HIS A 173 3.06 13.89 -4.26
N ALA A 174 2.10 13.00 -4.50
CA ALA A 174 2.05 11.70 -3.84
C ALA A 174 3.15 10.73 -4.30
N LEU A 175 3.72 10.92 -5.50
CA LEU A 175 4.88 10.17 -5.97
C LEU A 175 5.93 11.12 -6.56
N LEU A 176 7.16 11.02 -6.04
CA LEU A 176 8.30 11.82 -6.48
C LEU A 176 9.46 10.92 -6.92
N VAL A 177 10.15 11.31 -7.99
CA VAL A 177 11.38 10.68 -8.48
C VAL A 177 12.51 11.71 -8.47
N GLY A 178 13.28 11.73 -7.39
CA GLY A 178 14.22 12.81 -7.09
C GLY A 178 13.45 14.10 -6.80
N ALA A 179 13.62 15.10 -7.66
CA ALA A 179 12.85 16.36 -7.62
C ALA A 179 11.66 16.35 -8.60
N ASP A 180 11.54 15.32 -9.44
CA ASP A 180 10.51 15.24 -10.46
C ASP A 180 9.21 14.71 -9.86
N VAL A 181 8.13 15.46 -10.05
CA VAL A 181 6.78 15.11 -9.60
C VAL A 181 6.12 14.17 -10.60
N VAL A 182 5.50 13.10 -10.13
CA VAL A 182 4.71 12.17 -10.95
C VAL A 182 3.23 12.50 -10.81
N HIS A 183 2.59 12.92 -11.90
CA HIS A 183 1.18 13.32 -11.90
C HIS A 183 0.50 12.96 -13.22
N LEU A 184 -0.84 12.98 -13.23
CA LEU A 184 -1.61 12.81 -14.45
C LEU A 184 -1.91 14.14 -15.16
N ARG A 185 -1.85 14.10 -16.49
CA ARG A 185 -2.28 15.19 -17.36
C ARG A 185 -3.10 14.62 -18.52
N GLY A 186 -4.41 14.51 -18.31
CA GLY A 186 -5.29 13.79 -19.23
C GLY A 186 -4.88 12.32 -19.31
N ASP A 187 -4.71 11.80 -20.53
CA ASP A 187 -4.36 10.38 -20.77
C ASP A 187 -2.85 10.07 -20.64
N TYR A 188 -2.09 10.98 -20.02
CA TYR A 188 -0.64 10.86 -19.88
C TYR A 188 -0.21 10.87 -18.42
N LEU A 189 0.71 9.97 -18.08
CA LEU A 189 1.51 10.02 -16.86
C LEU A 189 2.74 10.89 -17.11
N GLN A 190 2.81 12.03 -16.44
CA GLN A 190 3.92 12.97 -16.51
C GLN A 190 4.91 12.70 -15.37
N VAL A 191 6.19 12.55 -15.70
CA VAL A 191 7.31 12.45 -14.75
C VAL A 191 8.32 13.54 -15.09
N GLY A 192 8.28 14.65 -14.34
CA GLY A 192 9.09 15.83 -14.66
C GLY A 192 8.79 16.33 -16.08
N GLN A 193 9.78 16.26 -16.97
CA GLN A 193 9.66 16.69 -18.38
C GLN A 193 9.21 15.58 -19.34
N VAL A 194 9.13 14.33 -18.89
CA VAL A 194 8.78 13.17 -19.74
C VAL A 194 7.31 12.81 -19.54
N ALA A 195 6.62 12.44 -20.62
CA ALA A 195 5.22 12.00 -20.60
C ALA A 195 5.09 10.63 -21.25
N PHE A 196 4.32 9.74 -20.62
CA PHE A 196 3.97 8.41 -21.15
C PHE A 196 2.46 8.30 -21.28
N ARG A 197 1.97 7.64 -22.33
CA ARG A 197 0.54 7.33 -22.41
C ARG A 197 0.17 6.32 -21.33
N ILE A 198 -0.97 6.47 -20.68
CA ILE A 198 -1.42 5.52 -19.64
C ILE A 198 -1.47 4.08 -20.18
N SER A 199 -1.90 3.90 -21.43
CA SER A 199 -1.91 2.58 -22.10
C SER A 199 -0.51 1.95 -22.19
N GLU A 200 0.52 2.75 -22.46
CA GLU A 200 1.91 2.32 -22.52
C GLU A 200 2.42 1.98 -21.12
N VAL A 201 2.14 2.82 -20.11
CA VAL A 201 2.52 2.53 -18.72
C VAL A 201 1.93 1.20 -18.25
N ARG A 202 0.67 0.92 -18.60
CA ARG A 202 0.01 -0.37 -18.31
C ARG A 202 0.74 -1.53 -18.99
N GLU A 203 1.12 -1.40 -20.25
CA GLU A 203 1.88 -2.43 -20.98
C GLU A 203 3.25 -2.70 -20.34
N TYR A 204 3.99 -1.66 -19.97
CA TYR A 204 5.25 -1.79 -19.24
C TYR A 204 5.06 -2.47 -17.90
N ALA A 205 4.02 -2.09 -17.14
CA ALA A 205 3.74 -2.68 -15.83
C ALA A 205 3.39 -4.17 -15.94
N LEU A 206 2.59 -4.57 -16.94
CA LEU A 206 2.26 -5.98 -17.20
C LEU A 206 3.49 -6.83 -17.51
N ARG A 207 4.51 -6.22 -18.12
CA ARG A 207 5.81 -6.87 -18.40
C ARG A 207 6.79 -6.80 -17.22
N GLY A 208 6.41 -6.18 -16.10
CA GLY A 208 7.32 -5.91 -14.98
C GLY A 208 8.47 -4.97 -15.33
N ALA A 209 8.28 -4.13 -16.35
CA ALA A 209 9.32 -3.26 -16.91
C ALA A 209 9.35 -1.88 -16.23
N ASN A 210 10.47 -1.18 -16.45
CA ASN A 210 10.68 0.19 -16.00
C ASN A 210 10.40 1.20 -17.11
N LEU A 211 9.81 2.32 -16.76
CA LEU A 211 9.69 3.51 -17.61
C LEU A 211 11.07 4.19 -17.71
N PRO A 212 11.58 4.42 -18.93
CA PRO A 212 12.85 5.09 -19.15
C PRO A 212 12.71 6.60 -18.99
N LEU A 213 13.33 7.17 -17.96
CA LEU A 213 13.34 8.61 -17.72
C LEU A 213 14.59 9.27 -18.31
N THR A 214 14.60 10.60 -18.39
CA THR A 214 15.76 11.37 -18.86
C THR A 214 17.00 11.09 -18.02
N GLY A 215 18.18 11.10 -18.64
CA GLY A 215 19.46 10.89 -17.94
C GLY A 215 19.70 9.45 -17.47
N GLY A 216 19.06 8.46 -18.10
CA GLY A 216 19.25 7.03 -17.80
C GLY A 216 18.57 6.56 -16.52
N ARG A 217 17.70 7.39 -15.94
CA ARG A 217 16.92 7.09 -14.73
C ARG A 217 15.76 6.17 -15.09
N LEU A 218 15.26 5.41 -14.12
CA LEU A 218 14.21 4.41 -14.31
C LEU A 218 13.11 4.56 -13.25
N LEU A 219 11.86 4.33 -13.62
CA LEU A 219 10.76 4.21 -12.67
C LEU A 219 10.01 2.90 -12.95
N GLN A 220 9.83 2.04 -11.95
CA GLN A 220 9.01 0.85 -12.12
C GLN A 220 7.59 1.25 -12.55
N ALA A 221 7.13 0.75 -13.69
CA ALA A 221 5.87 1.21 -14.28
C ALA A 221 4.66 0.96 -13.37
N ALA A 222 4.70 -0.13 -12.58
CA ALA A 222 3.70 -0.42 -11.57
C ALA A 222 3.57 0.68 -10.50
N MET A 223 4.68 1.35 -10.14
CA MET A 223 4.63 2.50 -9.22
C MET A 223 3.93 3.70 -9.85
N GLY A 224 4.13 3.93 -11.16
CA GLY A 224 3.41 4.95 -11.91
C GLY A 224 1.90 4.67 -11.98
N LEU A 225 1.50 3.40 -12.07
CA LEU A 225 0.08 3.02 -12.04
C LEU A 225 -0.61 3.30 -10.71
N LEU A 226 0.11 3.35 -9.59
CA LEU A 226 -0.48 3.74 -8.30
C LEU A 226 -1.03 5.18 -8.38
N VAL A 227 -0.33 6.09 -9.06
CA VAL A 227 -0.82 7.46 -9.28
C VAL A 227 -2.06 7.47 -10.17
N VAL A 228 -2.08 6.62 -11.21
CA VAL A 228 -3.24 6.47 -12.10
C VAL A 228 -4.47 6.01 -11.32
N ALA A 229 -4.33 4.93 -10.56
CA ALA A 229 -5.41 4.38 -9.75
C ALA A 229 -5.90 5.38 -8.68
N ALA A 230 -4.99 6.18 -8.12
CA ALA A 230 -5.34 7.17 -7.11
C ALA A 230 -6.19 8.32 -7.68
N GLU A 231 -5.86 8.80 -8.88
CA GLU A 231 -6.66 9.82 -9.57
C GLU A 231 -8.04 9.28 -9.99
N GLU A 232 -8.09 8.06 -10.55
CA GLU A 232 -9.35 7.40 -10.94
C GLU A 232 -10.31 7.28 -9.74
N ARG A 233 -9.77 6.92 -8.57
CA ARG A 233 -10.51 6.82 -7.31
C ARG A 233 -10.87 8.18 -6.71
N ALA A 234 -10.00 9.18 -6.81
CA ALA A 234 -10.33 10.53 -6.36
C ALA A 234 -11.49 11.12 -7.19
N ALA A 235 -11.50 10.85 -8.49
CA ALA A 235 -12.58 11.24 -9.40
C ALA A 235 -13.92 10.54 -9.09
N SER A 236 -13.91 9.34 -8.50
CA SER A 236 -15.14 8.65 -8.05
C SER A 236 -15.69 9.17 -6.72
N GLY A 237 -14.97 10.05 -6.02
CA GLY A 237 -15.40 10.66 -4.76
C GLY A 237 -15.34 9.73 -3.55
N GLU A 238 -14.74 8.54 -3.69
CA GLU A 238 -14.66 7.52 -2.64
C GLU A 238 -13.86 7.97 -1.41
N ASP A 239 -12.95 8.92 -1.56
CA ASP A 239 -12.05 9.40 -0.50
C ASP A 239 -12.80 10.05 0.66
N VAL A 240 -13.87 10.80 0.39
CA VAL A 240 -14.55 11.61 1.41
C VAL A 240 -15.33 10.74 2.39
N ALA A 241 -16.06 9.75 1.88
CA ALA A 241 -16.90 8.87 2.70
C ALA A 241 -16.07 8.04 3.69
N VAL A 242 -14.96 7.46 3.20
CA VAL A 242 -14.07 6.66 4.04
C VAL A 242 -13.36 7.53 5.07
N LEU A 243 -12.91 8.73 4.69
CA LEU A 243 -12.27 9.66 5.62
C LEU A 243 -13.22 10.08 6.75
N SER A 244 -14.47 10.42 6.42
CA SER A 244 -15.49 10.79 7.42
C SER A 244 -15.76 9.65 8.41
N LYS A 245 -15.89 8.42 7.93
CA LYS A 245 -16.09 7.25 8.78
C LYS A 245 -14.93 7.05 9.75
N ARG A 246 -13.69 7.11 9.27
CA ARG A 246 -12.48 6.91 10.09
C ARG A 246 -12.36 7.93 11.22
N ILE A 247 -12.70 9.19 10.95
CA ILE A 247 -12.70 10.24 11.97
C ILE A 247 -13.75 9.94 13.05
N ALA A 248 -14.96 9.55 12.64
CA ALA A 248 -16.02 9.21 13.58
C ALA A 248 -15.65 8.00 14.46
N ASP A 249 -15.07 6.95 13.87
CA ASP A 249 -14.61 5.76 14.59
C ASP A 249 -13.54 6.12 15.65
N TYR A 250 -12.60 7.00 15.29
CA TYR A 250 -11.57 7.48 16.21
C TYR A 250 -12.14 8.35 17.35
N GLU A 251 -13.06 9.26 17.04
CA GLU A 251 -13.72 10.12 18.04
C GLU A 251 -14.53 9.29 19.04
N ALA A 252 -15.26 8.28 18.55
CA ALA A 252 -15.98 7.33 19.38
C ALA A 252 -15.05 6.51 20.29
N TRP A 253 -13.92 6.02 19.76
CA TRP A 253 -12.95 5.24 20.53
C TRP A 253 -12.19 6.06 21.57
N SER A 254 -11.73 7.26 21.21
CA SER A 254 -10.88 8.10 22.06
C SER A 254 -11.64 8.86 23.15
N GLY A 255 -12.98 8.74 23.19
CA GLY A 255 -13.83 9.55 24.07
C GLY A 255 -13.83 11.04 23.70
N HIS A 256 -13.21 11.42 22.58
CA HIS A 256 -13.41 12.71 21.93
C HIS A 256 -14.77 12.73 21.21
N THR A 257 -15.84 12.42 21.94
CA THR A 257 -17.12 13.04 21.58
C THR A 257 -16.90 14.52 21.72
N ALA A 258 -16.82 15.21 20.57
CA ALA A 258 -16.72 16.64 20.48
C ALA A 258 -17.61 17.26 21.56
N GLY A 259 -17.00 17.98 22.49
CA GLY A 259 -17.75 18.87 23.36
C GLY A 259 -18.44 19.91 22.49
N ARG A 260 -19.69 19.63 22.14
CA ARG A 260 -20.73 20.58 21.74
C ARG A 260 -22.08 19.88 21.73
#